data_AF-A0A7X4CXE9-F1
#
_entry.id   AF-A0A7X4CXE9-F1
#
_cell.length_a   1.000
_cell.length_b   1.000
_cell.length_c   1.000
_cell.angle_alpha   90.00
_cell.angle_beta   90.00
_cell.angle_gamma   90.00
#
_symmetry.space_group_name_H-M   'P 1'
#
loop_
_entity.id
_entity.type
_entity.pdbx_description
1 polymer ?
#
loop_
_entity_poly.entity_id
_entity_poly.type
_entity_poly.pdbx_seq_one_letter_code
_entity_poly.pdbx_strand_id
1 'polypeptide(L)'
;MIDLLADPNVWISLATLTALEIVLGIDNLIFIAILADRLPERQRPAARRLGLGAALVTRLALLFVITWLAGLNQALFAVFGEEISWRDIVLIAGGL
;
A
#
# COMPACT_ATOMS: atom_id res chain seq x y z
N MET A 1 -27.67 -7.34 3.18
CA MET A 1 -26.71 -6.84 2.16
C MET A 1 -26.92 -5.37 1.84
N ILE A 2 -28.16 -4.85 1.79
CA ILE A 2 -28.44 -3.40 1.61
C ILE A 2 -28.23 -2.61 2.92
N ASP A 3 -28.37 -3.25 4.08
CA ASP A 3 -28.17 -2.61 5.40
C ASP A 3 -26.76 -2.05 5.60
N LEU A 4 -25.74 -2.66 4.98
CA LEU A 4 -24.35 -2.16 4.97
C LEU A 4 -24.21 -0.81 4.26
N LEU A 5 -25.01 -0.55 3.23
CA LEU A 5 -24.98 0.72 2.47
C LEU A 5 -25.77 1.83 3.19
N ALA A 6 -26.70 1.44 4.07
CA ALA A 6 -27.49 2.35 4.89
C ALA A 6 -26.79 2.72 6.21
N ASP A 7 -25.72 2.02 6.59
CA ASP A 7 -24.97 2.27 7.82
C ASP A 7 -24.05 3.51 7.65
N PRO A 8 -24.25 4.59 8.44
CA PRO A 8 -23.40 5.78 8.39
C PRO A 8 -21.92 5.49 8.67
N ASN A 9 -21.61 4.45 9.46
CA ASN A 9 -20.24 4.10 9.80
C ASN A 9 -19.43 3.62 8.58
N VAL A 10 -20.07 2.98 7.61
CA VAL A 10 -19.41 2.52 6.37
C VAL A 10 -18.97 3.72 5.55
N TRP A 11 -19.82 4.74 5.42
CA TRP A 11 -19.50 5.98 4.72
C TRP A 11 -18.39 6.78 5.39
N ILE A 12 -18.42 6.87 6.73
CA ILE A 12 -17.36 7.52 7.51
C ILE A 12 -16.03 6.77 7.30
N SER A 13 -16.03 5.44 7.44
CA SER A 13 -14.83 4.63 7.27
C SER A 13 -14.26 4.75 5.86
N LEU A 14 -15.11 4.71 4.84
CA LEU A 14 -14.70 4.88 3.45
C LEU A 14 -14.12 6.26 3.20
N ALA A 15 -14.74 7.32 3.75
CA ALA A 15 -14.24 8.68 3.65
C ALA A 15 -12.87 8.83 4.35
N THR A 16 -12.71 8.29 5.56
CA THR A 16 -11.45 8.32 6.31
C THR A 16 -10.35 7.54 5.60
N LEU A 17 -10.63 6.32 5.13
CA LEU A 17 -9.66 5.51 4.39
C LEU A 17 -9.24 6.19 3.08
N THR A 18 -10.21 6.76 2.36
CA THR A 18 -9.92 7.51 1.13
C THR A 18 -9.06 8.73 1.42
N ALA A 19 -9.36 9.47 2.49
CA ALA A 19 -8.57 10.64 2.90
C ALA A 19 -7.13 10.25 3.26
N LEU A 20 -6.93 9.18 4.03
CA LEU A 20 -5.60 8.67 4.38
C LEU A 20 -4.80 8.24 3.14
N GLU A 21 -5.44 7.52 2.23
CA GLU A 21 -4.81 7.05 0.99
C GLU A 21 -4.39 8.22 0.08
N ILE A 22 -5.19 9.30 0.05
CA ILE A 22 -4.87 10.53 -0.67
C ILE A 22 -3.66 11.23 -0.02
N VAL A 23 -3.66 11.41 1.30
CA VAL A 23 -2.56 12.08 2.02
C VAL A 23 -1.24 11.33 1.82
N LEU A 24 -1.26 10.00 1.97
CA LEU A 24 -0.08 9.15 1.76
C LEU A 24 0.38 9.17 0.30
N GLY A 25 -0.56 9.19 -0.65
CA GLY A 25 -0.27 9.28 -2.07
C GLY A 25 0.33 10.63 -2.50
N ILE A 26 -0.11 11.72 -1.88
CA ILE A 26 0.38 13.07 -2.15
C ILE A 26 1.84 13.22 -1.73
N ASP A 27 2.24 12.69 -0.56
CA ASP A 27 3.61 12.80 -0.06
C ASP A 27 4.63 12.20 -1.06
N ASN A 28 4.34 11.00 -1.57
CA ASN A 28 5.16 10.33 -2.58
C ASN A 28 5.20 11.07 -3.93
N LEU A 29 4.08 11.65 -4.36
CA LEU A 29 4.01 12.42 -5.61
C LEU A 29 4.79 13.73 -5.51
N ILE A 30 4.66 14.43 -4.39
CA ILE A 30 5.38 15.67 -4.10
C ILE A 30 6.89 15.41 -4.04
N PHE A 31 7.33 14.33 -3.38
CA PHE A 31 8.75 13.97 -3.33
C PHE A 31 9.35 13.79 -4.74
N ILE A 32 8.66 13.06 -5.61
CA ILE A 32 9.09 12.84 -7.01
C ILE A 32 9.12 14.15 -7.79
N ALA A 33 8.10 15.00 -7.63
CA ALA A 33 8.05 16.30 -8.30
C ALA A 33 9.21 17.21 -7.87
N ILE A 34 9.47 17.29 -6.56
CA ILE A 34 10.59 18.08 -6.00
C ILE A 34 11.94 17.55 -6.49
N LEU A 35 12.13 16.24 -6.48
CA LEU A 35 13.40 15.63 -6.90
C LEU A 35 13.63 15.80 -8.41
N ALA A 36 12.57 15.68 -9.21
CA ALA A 36 12.64 15.89 -10.65
C ALA A 36 12.93 17.37 -11.00
N ASP A 37 12.47 18.33 -10.21
CA ASP A 37 12.74 19.76 -10.43
C ASP A 37 14.20 20.15 -10.15
N ARG A 38 14.93 19.35 -9.38
CA ARG A 38 16.38 19.50 -9.18
C ARG A 38 17.22 19.06 -10.38
N LEU A 39 16.62 18.44 -11.41
CA LEU A 39 17.32 18.01 -12.62
C LEU A 39 17.37 19.12 -13.68
N PRO A 40 18.37 19.08 -14.59
CA PRO A 40 18.43 19.98 -15.75
C PRO A 40 17.17 19.88 -16.59
N GLU A 41 16.69 21.00 -17.16
CA GLU A 41 15.42 21.11 -17.89
C GLU A 41 15.20 20.03 -18.95
N ARG A 42 16.29 19.60 -19.60
CA ARG A 42 16.29 18.56 -20.63
C ARG A 42 15.97 17.15 -20.10
N GLN A 43 16.15 16.90 -18.81
CA GLN A 43 15.95 15.60 -18.15
C GLN A 43 14.69 15.53 -17.28
N ARG A 44 14.14 16.68 -16.86
CA ARG A 44 12.90 16.77 -16.06
C ARG A 44 11.73 15.96 -16.60
N PRO A 45 11.38 16.00 -17.91
CA PRO A 45 10.24 15.22 -18.40
C PRO A 45 10.48 13.71 -18.34
N ALA A 46 11.70 13.24 -18.56
CA ALA A 46 12.05 11.82 -18.44
C ALA A 46 12.02 11.38 -16.97
N ALA A 47 12.57 12.18 -16.07
CA ALA A 47 12.58 11.91 -14.64
C ALA A 47 11.18 11.88 -14.02
N ARG A 48 10.29 12.79 -14.41
CA ARG A 48 8.88 12.75 -13.98
C ARG A 48 8.18 11.49 -14.49
N ARG A 49 8.33 11.13 -15.77
CA ARG A 49 7.69 9.92 -16.33
C ARG A 49 8.20 8.64 -15.66
N LEU A 50 9.52 8.52 -15.48
CA LEU A 50 10.13 7.38 -14.81
C LEU A 50 9.78 7.34 -13.33
N GLY A 51 9.80 8.48 -12.63
CA GLY A 51 9.42 8.58 -11.23
C GLY A 51 7.96 8.21 -10.99
N LEU A 52 7.04 8.75 -11.80
CA LEU A 52 5.61 8.42 -11.73
C LEU A 52 5.35 6.94 -12.07
N GLY A 53 6.00 6.43 -13.12
CA GLY A 53 5.90 5.03 -13.50
C GLY A 53 6.42 4.10 -12.40
N ALA A 54 7.60 4.39 -11.85
CA ALA A 54 8.19 3.64 -10.75
C ALA A 54 7.32 3.71 -9.48
N ALA A 55 6.74 4.87 -9.16
CA ALA A 55 5.83 5.02 -8.01
C ALA A 55 4.59 4.14 -8.14
N LEU A 56 3.97 4.10 -9.32
CA LEU A 56 2.83 3.22 -9.57
C LEU A 56 3.22 1.75 -9.48
N VAL A 57 4.38 1.37 -10.04
CA VAL A 57 4.88 0.00 -9.96
C VAL A 57 5.16 -0.42 -8.52
N THR A 58 5.88 0.41 -7.74
CA THR A 58 6.17 0.13 -6.34
C THR A 58 4.89 0.03 -5.53
N ARG A 59 3.91 0.92 -5.76
CA ARG A 59 2.61 0.86 -5.07
C ARG A 59 1.85 -0.42 -5.41
N LEU A 60 1.78 -0.80 -6.68
CA LEU A 60 1.13 -2.05 -7.11
C LEU A 60 1.86 -3.27 -6.55
N ALA A 61 3.19 -3.26 -6.53
CA ALA A 61 3.99 -4.34 -5.94
C ALA A 61 3.74 -4.48 -4.44
N LEU A 62 3.73 -3.37 -3.70
CA LEU A 62 3.42 -3.36 -2.26
C LEU A 62 1.99 -3.81 -2.00
N LEU A 63 1.00 -3.29 -2.74
CA LEU A 63 -0.40 -3.72 -2.64
C LEU A 63 -0.55 -5.21 -2.96
N PHE A 64 0.15 -5.71 -3.99
CA PHE A 64 0.17 -7.13 -4.33
C PHE A 64 0.76 -7.97 -3.20
N VAL A 65 1.89 -7.57 -2.62
CA VAL A 65 2.50 -8.25 -1.47
C VAL A 65 1.57 -8.22 -0.27
N ILE A 66 0.95 -7.09 0.06
CA ILE A 66 -0.01 -6.97 1.17
C ILE A 66 -1.24 -7.85 0.91
N THR A 67 -1.79 -7.84 -0.31
CA THR A 67 -2.95 -8.65 -0.68
C THR A 67 -2.62 -10.14 -0.64
N TRP A 68 -1.44 -10.53 -1.13
CA TRP A 68 -0.95 -11.89 -1.05
C TRP A 68 -0.75 -12.32 0.40
N LEU A 69 -0.11 -11.47 1.23
CA LEU A 69 0.09 -11.71 2.66
C LEU A 69 -1.22 -11.74 3.46
N ALA A 70 -2.20 -10.91 3.09
CA ALA A 70 -3.54 -10.93 3.69
C ALA A 70 -4.32 -12.19 3.28
N GLY A 71 -4.15 -12.69 2.06
CA GLY A 71 -4.69 -13.99 1.62
C GLY A 71 -4.05 -15.17 2.38
N LEU A 72 -2.78 -15.03 2.74
CA LEU A 72 -2.04 -15.97 3.58
C LEU A 72 -2.45 -15.93 5.07
N ASN A 73 -3.29 -14.96 5.47
CA ASN A 73 -3.83 -14.81 6.82
C ASN A 73 -5.09 -15.68 7.08
N GLN A 74 -5.49 -16.50 6.10
CA GLN A 74 -6.34 -17.66 6.36
C GLN A 74 -5.41 -18.84 6.67
N ALA A 75 -5.43 -19.29 7.93
CA ALA A 75 -4.56 -20.33 8.48
C ALA A 75 -4.24 -21.44 7.46
N LEU A 76 -2.99 -21.48 6.97
CA LEU A 76 -2.64 -22.44 5.93
C LEU A 76 -2.71 -23.88 6.45
N PHE A 77 -2.28 -24.15 7.68
CA PHE A 77 -2.39 -25.46 8.33
C PHE A 77 -2.34 -25.32 9.85
N ALA A 78 -3.24 -26.01 10.57
CA ALA A 78 -3.11 -26.28 11.99
C ALA A 78 -2.24 -27.54 12.17
N VAL A 79 -1.00 -27.37 12.62
CA VAL A 79 -0.14 -28.49 13.02
C VAL A 79 0.17 -28.32 14.50
N PHE A 80 -0.23 -29.30 15.31
CA PHE A 80 -0.05 -29.34 16.78
C PHE A 80 -0.76 -28.24 17.62
N GLY A 81 -1.78 -27.56 17.08
CA GLY A 81 -2.58 -26.60 17.86
C GLY A 81 -1.96 -25.20 18.01
N GLU A 82 -0.86 -24.94 17.31
CA GLU A 82 -0.25 -23.61 17.17
C GLU A 82 -0.45 -23.13 15.72
N GLU A 83 -1.14 -21.99 15.55
CA GLU A 83 -1.38 -21.37 14.26
C GLU A 83 -0.15 -20.56 13.83
N ILE A 84 0.78 -21.18 13.11
CA ILE A 84 1.91 -20.45 12.53
C ILE A 84 1.39 -19.62 11.36
N SER A 85 1.25 -18.31 11.57
CA SER A 85 0.81 -17.37 10.56
C SER A 85 2.01 -16.82 9.78
N TRP A 86 1.79 -16.45 8.52
CA TRP A 86 2.78 -15.72 7.73
C TRP A 86 3.19 -14.39 8.37
N ARG A 87 2.34 -13.85 9.26
CA ARG A 87 2.69 -12.74 10.15
C ARG A 87 3.96 -13.03 10.96
N ASP A 88 4.11 -14.25 11.47
CA ASP A 88 5.22 -14.62 12.35
C ASP A 88 6.52 -14.72 11.55
N ILE A 89 6.45 -15.21 10.30
CA ILE A 89 7.60 -15.25 9.38
C ILE A 89 8.05 -13.83 9.00
N VAL A 90 7.10 -12.91 8.77
CA VAL A 90 7.41 -11.50 8.48
C VAL A 90 7.96 -10.77 9.71
N LEU A 91 7.46 -11.07 10.91
CA LEU A 91 8.01 -10.52 12.17
C LEU A 91 9.43 -11.02 12.44
N ILE A 92 9.68 -12.31 12.23
CA ILE A 92 11.02 -12.92 12.39
C ILE A 92 12.00 -12.36 11.34
N ALA A 93 11.58 -12.22 10.08
CA ALA A 93 12.42 -11.68 9.02
C ALA A 93 12.61 -10.15 9.12
N GLY A 94 11.61 -9.43 9.66
CA GLY A 94 11.63 -7.99 9.89
C GLY A 94 12.40 -7.55 11.14
N GLY A 95 12.83 -8.51 11.96
CA GLY A 95 13.69 -8.28 13.12
C GLY A 95 12.93 -7.88 14.37
N LEU A 96 12.43 -8.87 15.10
CA LEU A 96 12.43 -8.93 16.56
C LEU A 96 12.99 -10.29 17.00
#